data_AF-A0A7X9GPT0-F1
#
_entry.id   AF-A0A7X9GPT0-F1
#
_cell.length_a   1.000
_cell.length_b   1.000
_cell.length_c   1.000
_cell.angle_alpha   90.00
_cell.angle_beta   90.00
_cell.angle_gamma   90.00
#
_symmetry.space_group_name_H-M   'P 1'
#
loop_
_entity.id
_entity.type
_entity.pdbx_description
1 polymer ?
#
loop_
_entity_poly.entity_id
_entity_poly.type
_entity_poly.pdbx_seq_one_letter_code
_entity_poly.pdbx_strand_id
1 'polypeptide(L)'
;PEDGYPAKNGLVSVSIITKESVDADALSTGIFLLGLEEGMKLIEELPDTEAVFITEDRKVYITSGMNESNLEIVNESYELQSSL
;
A
#
# COMPACT_ATOMS: atom_id res chain seq x y z
N PRO A 1 -16.20 2.60 6.57
CA PRO A 1 -16.78 3.24 7.77
C PRO A 1 -18.17 3.82 7.53
N GLU A 2 -18.36 4.41 6.35
CA GLU A 2 -19.59 5.11 5.96
C GLU A 2 -20.80 4.17 5.84
N ASP A 3 -20.61 2.95 5.34
CA ASP A 3 -21.69 2.00 5.03
C ASP A 3 -21.69 0.72 5.90
N GLY A 4 -20.59 0.44 6.61
CA GLY A 4 -20.44 -0.75 7.45
C GLY A 4 -20.18 -2.06 6.71
N TYR A 5 -19.94 -2.02 5.39
CA TYR A 5 -19.60 -3.20 4.58
C TYR A 5 -18.08 -3.36 4.44
N PRO A 6 -17.59 -4.58 4.10
CA PRO A 6 -16.18 -4.77 3.74
C PRO A 6 -15.79 -3.84 2.59
N ALA A 7 -14.60 -3.24 2.68
CA ALA A 7 -14.10 -2.37 1.62
C ALA A 7 -14.00 -3.13 0.29
N LYS A 8 -14.50 -2.50 -0.79
CA LYS A 8 -14.43 -2.99 -2.17
C LYS A 8 -13.77 -1.92 -3.03
N ASN A 9 -12.45 -1.85 -2.96
CA ASN A 9 -11.64 -0.86 -3.66
C ASN A 9 -10.52 -1.47 -4.52
N GLY A 10 -10.60 -2.78 -4.79
CA GLY A 10 -9.66 -3.49 -5.64
C GLY A 10 -8.31 -3.79 -4.98
N LEU A 11 -8.11 -3.42 -3.71
CA LEU A 11 -6.94 -3.81 -2.93
C LEU A 11 -7.16 -5.16 -2.24
N VAL A 12 -6.14 -6.01 -2.32
CA VAL A 12 -6.03 -7.26 -1.57
C VAL A 12 -5.25 -7.04 -0.28
N SER A 13 -4.23 -6.19 -0.32
CA SER A 13 -3.36 -5.94 0.83
C SER A 13 -2.67 -4.59 0.74
N VAL A 14 -2.37 -4.03 1.92
CA VAL A 14 -1.48 -2.88 2.10
C VAL A 14 -0.50 -3.25 3.20
N SER A 15 0.79 -3.05 2.95
CA SER A 15 1.85 -3.16 3.95
C SER A 15 2.47 -1.80 4.18
N ILE A 16 2.59 -1.38 5.44
CA ILE A 16 3.15 -0.09 5.85
C ILE A 16 4.53 -0.30 6.47
N ILE A 17 5.49 0.54 6.09
CA ILE A 17 6.86 0.54 6.59
C ILE A 17 7.11 1.89 7.28
N THR A 18 7.28 1.87 8.60
CA THR A 18 7.59 3.05 9.43
C THR A 18 8.55 2.65 10.55
N LYS A 19 9.02 3.65 11.31
CA LYS A 19 9.86 3.44 12.50
C LYS A 19 9.09 2.84 13.68
N GLU A 20 7.81 3.20 13.81
CA GLU A 20 6.97 2.84 14.96
C GLU A 20 5.83 1.91 14.53
N SER A 21 5.77 0.71 15.13
CA SER A 21 4.79 -0.31 14.75
C SER A 21 3.34 0.11 15.00
N VAL A 22 3.09 1.01 15.94
CA VAL A 22 1.74 1.51 16.24
C VAL A 22 1.20 2.36 15.10
N ASP A 23 2.08 3.15 14.47
CA ASP A 23 1.71 3.98 13.31
C ASP A 23 1.45 3.08 12.11
N ALA A 24 2.28 2.05 11.90
CA ALA A 24 2.07 1.07 10.83
C ALA A 24 0.71 0.35 10.95
N ASP A 25 0.33 -0.08 12.15
CA ASP A 25 -0.94 -0.77 12.40
C ASP A 25 -2.14 0.16 12.13
N ALA A 26 -2.11 1.38 12.67
CA ALA A 26 -3.15 2.37 12.46
C ALA A 26 -3.29 2.77 10.97
N LEU A 27 -2.17 3.03 10.30
CA LEU A 27 -2.14 3.41 8.89
C LEU A 27 -2.60 2.28 7.99
N SER A 28 -2.19 1.03 8.24
CA SER A 28 -2.54 -0.09 7.36
C SER A 28 -4.06 -0.23 7.17
N THR A 29 -4.83 -0.04 8.24
CA THR A 29 -6.29 -0.06 8.19
C THR A 29 -6.86 1.16 7.46
N GLY A 30 -6.37 2.36 7.79
CA GLY A 30 -6.85 3.60 7.17
C GLY A 30 -6.59 3.64 5.67
N ILE A 31 -5.35 3.33 5.28
CA ILE A 31 -4.90 3.30 3.89
C ILE A 31 -5.63 2.21 3.10
N PHE A 32 -5.80 1.03 3.67
CA PHE A 32 -6.58 -0.03 3.02
C PHE A 32 -8.02 0.43 2.76
N LEU A 33 -8.64 1.22 3.63
CA LEU A 33 -9.98 1.75 3.40
C LEU A 33 -10.01 2.88 2.35
N LEU A 34 -9.00 3.75 2.32
CA LEU A 34 -8.88 4.85 1.35
C LEU A 34 -8.69 4.36 -0.09
N GLY A 35 -8.08 3.19 -0.26
CA GLY A 35 -7.77 2.64 -1.58
C GLY A 35 -6.42 3.12 -2.11
N LEU A 36 -6.09 2.67 -3.32
CA LEU A 36 -4.75 2.81 -3.88
C LEU A 36 -4.33 4.28 -4.10
N GLU A 37 -5.15 5.07 -4.80
CA GLU A 37 -4.78 6.44 -5.20
C GLU A 37 -4.68 7.38 -3.99
N GLU A 38 -5.76 7.50 -3.20
CA GLU A 38 -5.79 8.37 -2.01
C GLU A 38 -4.86 7.86 -0.91
N GLY A 39 -4.73 6.54 -0.77
CA GLY A 39 -3.80 5.91 0.14
C GLY A 39 -2.35 6.23 -0.20
N MET A 40 -1.95 6.09 -1.48
CA MET A 40 -0.60 6.47 -1.91
C MET A 40 -0.34 7.95 -1.61
N LYS A 41 -1.27 8.83 -2.01
CA LYS A 41 -1.11 10.27 -1.79
C LYS A 41 -0.89 10.61 -0.33
N LEU A 42 -1.65 10.00 0.58
CA LEU A 42 -1.48 10.22 2.02
C LEU A 42 -0.11 9.75 2.50
N ILE A 43 0.36 8.57 2.08
CA ILE A 43 1.67 8.06 2.52
C ILE A 43 2.80 8.94 1.99
N GLU A 44 2.74 9.40 0.74
CA GLU A 44 3.75 10.30 0.15
C GLU A 44 3.88 11.65 0.89
N GLU A 45 2.82 12.07 1.60
CA GLU A 45 2.85 13.29 2.43
C GLU A 45 3.43 13.04 3.85
N LEU A 46 3.58 11.78 4.26
CA LEU A 46 4.08 11.41 5.58
C LEU A 46 5.59 11.15 5.56
N PRO A 47 6.38 11.83 6.42
CA PRO A 47 7.81 11.59 6.50
C PRO A 47 8.11 10.20 7.06
N ASP A 48 9.23 9.61 6.62
CA ASP A 48 9.73 8.32 7.09
C ASP A 48 8.69 7.17 7.03
N THR A 49 7.76 7.24 6.07
CA THR A 49 6.65 6.30 5.91
C THR A 49 6.60 5.84 4.46
N GLU A 50 6.64 4.54 4.25
CA GLU A 50 6.54 3.93 2.92
C GLU A 50 5.44 2.86 2.93
N ALA A 51 4.95 2.49 1.74
CA ALA A 51 3.90 1.50 1.60
C ALA A 51 4.04 0.63 0.36
N VAL A 52 3.58 -0.61 0.48
CA VAL A 52 3.40 -1.55 -0.62
C VAL A 52 1.92 -1.89 -0.74
N PHE A 53 1.35 -1.69 -1.92
CA PHE A 53 -0.04 -2.00 -2.24
C PHE A 53 -0.11 -3.19 -3.19
N ILE A 54 -1.03 -4.11 -2.92
CA ILE A 54 -1.30 -5.27 -3.78
C ILE A 54 -2.77 -5.24 -4.17
N THR A 55 -3.03 -5.27 -5.47
CA THR A 55 -4.38 -5.25 -6.04
C THR A 55 -4.89 -6.66 -6.41
N GLU A 56 -6.20 -6.77 -6.66
CA GLU A 56 -6.85 -8.03 -7.08
C GLU A 56 -6.32 -8.57 -8.41
N ASP A 57 -5.83 -7.70 -9.30
CA ASP A 57 -5.20 -8.06 -10.57
C ASP A 57 -3.69 -8.37 -10.45
N ARG A 58 -3.20 -8.59 -9.21
CA ARG A 58 -1.81 -8.97 -8.88
C ARG A 58 -0.77 -7.91 -9.23
N LYS A 59 -1.17 -6.66 -9.37
CA LYS A 59 -0.23 -5.55 -9.49
C LYS A 59 0.29 -5.17 -8.12
N VAL A 60 1.55 -4.79 -8.09
CA VAL A 60 2.23 -4.29 -6.90
C VAL A 60 2.61 -2.84 -7.15
N TYR A 61 2.22 -1.96 -6.25
CA TYR A 61 2.60 -0.54 -6.27
C TYR A 61 3.40 -0.23 -5.01
N ILE A 62 4.43 0.59 -5.16
CA ILE A 62 5.29 1.03 -4.06
C ILE A 62 5.37 2.56 -4.04
N THR A 63 5.56 3.11 -2.86
CA THR A 63 5.80 4.54 -2.66
C THR A 63 7.18 4.95 -3.20
N SER A 64 7.33 6.25 -3.46
CA SER A 64 8.47 6.82 -4.19
C SER A 64 9.83 6.67 -3.49
N GLY A 65 9.84 6.45 -2.18
CA GLY A 65 11.06 6.16 -1.41
C GLY A 65 11.55 4.72 -1.53
N MET A 66 10.77 3.83 -2.16
CA MET A 66 11.11 2.42 -2.37
C MET A 66 11.50 2.13 -3.82
N ASN A 67 12.31 1.08 -4.03
CA ASN A 67 12.64 0.55 -5.35
C ASN A 67 12.96 -0.96 -5.28
N GLU A 68 13.40 -1.55 -6.40
CA GLU A 68 13.75 -2.97 -6.53
C GLU A 68 14.87 -3.44 -5.57
N SER A 69 15.68 -2.54 -5.00
CA SER A 69 16.64 -2.92 -3.95
C SER A 69 15.99 -3.16 -2.59
N ASN A 70 14.77 -2.67 -2.39
CA ASN A 70 14.00 -2.82 -1.15
C ASN A 70 12.94 -3.92 -1.24
N LEU A 71 12.54 -4.33 -2.45
CA LEU A 71 11.46 -5.28 -2.70
C LEU A 71 11.85 -6.27 -3.80
N GLU A 72 11.69 -7.56 -3.53
CA GLU A 72 11.86 -8.64 -4.50
C GLU A 72 10.52 -9.33 -4.78
N ILE A 73 10.12 -9.41 -6.06
CA ILE A 73 8.97 -10.20 -6.48
C ILE A 73 9.42 -11.65 -6.71
N VAL A 74 9.15 -12.52 -5.74
CA VAL A 74 9.52 -13.95 -5.80
C VAL A 74 8.50 -14.82 -6.53
N ASN A 75 7.28 -14.31 -6.74
CA ASN A 75 6.21 -15.00 -7.46
C ASN A 75 5.89 -14.23 -8.74
N GLU A 76 6.24 -14.83 -9.88
CA GLU A 76 6.11 -14.24 -11.23
C GLU A 76 4.67 -13.91 -11.65
N SER A 77 3.66 -14.36 -10.91
CA SER A 77 2.28 -13.97 -11.16
C SER A 77 1.95 -12.56 -10.67
N TYR A 78 2.84 -11.92 -9.91
CA TYR A 78 2.74 -10.53 -9.49
C TYR A 78 3.62 -9.65 -10.36
N GLU A 79 3.15 -8.43 -10.61
CA GLU A 79 3.84 -7.47 -11.48
C GLU A 79 4.04 -6.14 -10.77
N LEU A 80 5.30 -5.77 -10.54
CA LEU A 80 5.65 -4.45 -10.01
C LEU A 80 5.37 -3.39 -11.07
N GLN A 81 4.59 -2.38 -10.70
CA GLN A 81 4.24 -1.27 -11.58
C GLN A 81 5.24 -0.13 -11.41
N SER A 82 5.61 0.50 -12.53
CA SER A 82 6.55 1.63 -12.55
C SER A 82 5.92 2.97 -12.16
N SER A 83 4.59 3.05 -12.11
CA SER A 83 3.83 4.23 -11.69
C SER A 83 2.43 3.83 -11.24
N LEU A 84 1.76 4.76 -10.54
CA LEU A 84 0.29 4.79 -10.49
C LEU A 84 -0.31 5.08 -11.86
#